data_AF-A0A397CBB3-F1
#
_entry.id   AF-A0A397CBB3-F1
#
_cell.length_a   1.000
_cell.length_b   1.000
_cell.length_c   1.000
_cell.angle_alpha   90.00
_cell.angle_beta   90.00
_cell.angle_gamma   90.00
#
_symmetry.space_group_name_H-M   'P 1'
#
loop_
_entity.id
_entity.type
_entity.pdbx_description
1 polymer ?
#
loop_
_entity_poly.entity_id
_entity_poly.type
_entity_poly.pdbx_seq_one_letter_code
_entity_poly.pdbx_strand_id
1 'polypeptide(L)'
;MHLPQHWLRDTLGAAYVVASTGLGFVGLGLLQPFVANDYLWAAFNDSMPVVTGLLNLELTVPTDDFDLFGATYLATDPSLGVQAAYGRKIMLQQWTQLDVPITALRIMNAADVSSLITIYCWADLERRWELAFTSQRQARCVETMSTNAAVYLEAVLRNVDLPGWLAMNRASFMVHIGQPIVDS
;
A
#
# COMPACT_ATOMS: atom_id res chain seq x y z
N MET A 1 23.87 -66.69 -19.49
CA MET A 1 24.40 -65.41 -18.99
C MET A 1 23.24 -64.59 -18.43
N HIS A 2 23.00 -64.65 -17.13
CA HIS A 2 22.05 -63.76 -16.45
C HIS A 2 22.85 -62.57 -15.94
N LEU A 3 22.80 -61.46 -16.68
CA LEU A 3 23.29 -60.18 -16.17
C LEU A 3 22.52 -59.91 -14.86
N PRO A 4 23.23 -59.70 -13.75
CA PRO A 4 22.60 -59.73 -12.45
C PRO A 4 21.71 -58.49 -12.31
N GLN A 5 20.42 -58.72 -12.05
CA GLN A 5 19.32 -57.76 -12.10
C GLN A 5 19.53 -56.48 -11.27
N HIS A 6 20.47 -56.48 -10.33
CA HIS A 6 20.87 -55.31 -9.56
C HIS A 6 21.66 -54.28 -10.40
N TRP A 7 22.59 -54.71 -11.27
CA TRP A 7 23.37 -53.79 -12.13
C TRP A 7 22.49 -53.02 -13.12
N LEU A 8 21.41 -53.65 -13.60
CA LEU A 8 20.45 -52.98 -14.49
C LEU A 8 19.65 -51.91 -13.74
N ARG A 9 19.27 -52.17 -12.49
CA ARG A 9 18.55 -51.20 -11.65
C ARG A 9 19.45 -50.01 -11.29
N ASP A 10 20.72 -50.29 -10.96
CA ASP A 10 21.69 -49.25 -10.59
C ASP A 10 22.01 -48.32 -11.76
N THR A 11 22.16 -48.87 -12.97
CA THR A 11 22.42 -48.07 -14.19
C THR A 11 21.19 -47.28 -14.63
N LEU A 12 19.98 -47.85 -14.55
CA LEU A 12 18.73 -47.14 -14.83
C LEU A 12 18.49 -46.00 -13.82
N GLY A 13 18.78 -46.25 -12.53
CA GLY A 13 18.67 -45.23 -11.48
C GLY A 13 19.65 -44.07 -11.70
N ALA A 14 20.91 -44.37 -11.99
CA ALA A 14 21.91 -43.36 -12.31
C ALA A 14 21.54 -42.54 -13.56
N ALA A 15 21.09 -43.21 -14.63
CA ALA A 15 20.62 -42.54 -15.85
C ALA A 15 19.40 -41.65 -15.59
N TYR A 16 18.45 -42.10 -14.77
CA TYR A 16 17.29 -41.30 -14.36
C TYR A 16 17.71 -40.02 -13.64
N VAL A 17 18.62 -40.09 -12.67
CA VAL A 17 19.10 -38.91 -11.92
C VAL A 17 19.80 -37.91 -12.82
N VAL A 18 20.65 -38.38 -13.74
CA VAL A 18 21.34 -37.51 -14.71
C VAL A 18 20.32 -36.86 -15.65
N ALA A 19 19.38 -37.63 -16.18
CA ALA A 19 18.33 -37.13 -17.07
C ALA A 19 17.40 -36.13 -16.37
N SER A 20 16.93 -36.43 -15.15
CA SER A 20 16.05 -35.55 -14.38
C SER A 20 16.73 -34.24 -14.01
N THR A 21 18.02 -34.30 -13.64
CA THR A 21 18.83 -33.12 -13.35
C THR A 21 19.07 -32.28 -14.61
N GLY A 22 19.38 -32.93 -15.74
CA GLY A 22 19.53 -32.27 -17.03
C GLY A 22 18.25 -31.57 -17.49
N LEU A 23 17.10 -32.24 -17.35
CA LEU A 23 15.78 -31.65 -17.62
C LEU A 23 15.49 -30.45 -16.70
N GLY A 24 15.93 -30.51 -15.44
CA GLY A 24 15.85 -29.38 -14.51
C GLY A 24 16.63 -28.16 -15.01
N PHE A 25 17.87 -28.34 -15.45
CA PHE A 25 18.67 -27.25 -16.04
C PHE A 25 18.06 -26.68 -17.31
N VAL A 26 17.53 -27.53 -18.20
CA VAL A 26 16.82 -27.10 -19.40
C VAL A 26 15.57 -26.29 -19.02
N GLY A 27 14.80 -26.77 -18.03
CA GLY A 27 13.62 -26.07 -17.52
C GLY A 27 13.96 -24.68 -16.97
N LEU A 28 15.03 -24.55 -16.18
CA LEU A 28 15.51 -23.27 -15.69
C LEU A 28 15.94 -22.33 -16.83
N GLY A 29 16.59 -22.86 -17.87
CA GLY A 29 16.94 -22.08 -19.06
C GLY A 29 15.72 -21.55 -19.82
N LEU A 30 14.65 -22.35 -19.90
CA LEU A 30 13.39 -21.93 -20.52
C LEU A 30 12.64 -20.88 -19.67
N LEU A 31 12.74 -20.97 -18.34
CA LEU A 31 12.09 -20.04 -17.41
C LEU A 31 12.88 -18.73 -17.24
N GLN A 32 14.19 -18.74 -17.50
CA GLN A 32 15.10 -17.59 -17.35
C GLN A 32 14.57 -16.25 -17.91
N PRO A 33 13.99 -16.17 -19.12
CA PRO A 33 13.46 -14.89 -19.61
C PRO A 33 12.22 -14.42 -18.86
N PHE A 34 11.40 -15.33 -18.32
CA PHE A 34 10.17 -15.00 -17.60
C PHE A 34 10.46 -14.52 -16.18
N VAL A 35 11.42 -15.15 -15.49
CA VAL A 35 11.83 -14.76 -14.13
C VAL A 35 12.76 -13.55 -14.09
N ALA A 36 12.96 -12.87 -15.23
CA ALA A 36 13.74 -11.63 -15.30
C ALA A 36 13.03 -10.43 -14.62
N ASN A 37 11.77 -10.58 -14.23
CA ASN A 37 10.97 -9.64 -13.45
C ASN A 37 9.97 -10.38 -12.54
N ASP A 38 9.43 -9.67 -11.55
CA ASP A 38 8.47 -10.22 -10.58
C ASP A 38 7.10 -10.56 -11.19
N TYR A 39 6.85 -10.17 -12.45
CA TYR A 39 5.60 -10.41 -13.17
C TYR A 39 5.61 -11.71 -13.99
N LEU A 40 6.73 -12.46 -13.99
CA LEU A 40 6.89 -13.68 -14.78
C LEU A 40 6.62 -13.48 -16.28
N TRP A 41 6.88 -12.26 -16.80
CA TRP A 41 6.61 -11.90 -18.19
C TRP A 41 7.92 -11.65 -18.95
N ALA A 42 8.23 -12.51 -19.93
CA ALA A 42 9.43 -12.35 -20.75
C ALA A 42 9.51 -10.97 -21.43
N ALA A 43 10.70 -10.37 -21.42
CA ALA A 43 11.02 -9.07 -22.01
C ALA A 43 10.23 -7.85 -21.47
N PHE A 44 9.48 -8.00 -20.37
CA PHE A 44 8.72 -6.89 -19.80
C PHE A 44 9.62 -5.74 -19.29
N ASN A 45 10.85 -6.03 -18.87
CA ASN A 45 11.81 -5.00 -18.42
C ASN A 45 12.04 -3.91 -19.47
N ASP A 46 11.98 -4.24 -20.77
CA ASP A 46 12.18 -3.26 -21.84
C ASP A 46 10.98 -2.32 -22.00
N SER A 47 9.78 -2.81 -21.66
CA SER A 47 8.52 -2.06 -21.77
C SER A 47 8.13 -1.34 -20.47
N MET A 48 8.66 -1.80 -19.32
CA MET A 48 8.29 -1.32 -17.99
C MET A 48 8.47 0.19 -17.80
N PRO A 49 9.56 0.84 -18.25
CA PRO A 49 9.72 2.29 -18.12
C PRO A 49 8.64 3.08 -18.87
N VAL A 50 8.25 2.60 -20.06
CA VAL A 50 7.22 3.22 -20.89
C VAL A 50 5.86 3.10 -20.23
N VAL A 51 5.49 1.90 -19.77
CA VAL A 51 4.21 1.66 -19.08
C VAL A 51 4.12 2.47 -17.78
N THR A 52 5.21 2.55 -17.02
CA THR A 52 5.25 3.30 -15.75
C THR A 52 5.14 4.80 -15.99
N GLY A 53 5.89 5.35 -16.95
CA GLY A 53 5.80 6.76 -17.33
C GLY A 53 4.40 7.13 -17.82
N LEU A 54 3.77 6.24 -18.59
CA LEU A 54 2.40 6.38 -19.06
C LEU A 54 1.37 6.49 -17.94
N LEU A 55 1.40 5.54 -17.02
CA LEU A 55 0.50 5.54 -15.87
C LEU A 55 0.71 6.82 -15.02
N ASN A 56 1.96 7.23 -14.81
CA ASN A 56 2.28 8.44 -14.05
C ASN A 56 1.76 9.71 -14.71
N LEU A 57 1.80 9.79 -16.04
CA LEU A 57 1.25 10.91 -16.80
C LEU A 57 -0.27 10.95 -16.64
N GLU A 58 -0.95 9.82 -16.89
CA GLU A 58 -2.41 9.75 -16.88
C GLU A 58 -2.99 10.02 -15.49
N LEU A 59 -2.29 9.63 -14.41
CA LEU A 59 -2.66 10.03 -13.06
C LEU A 59 -2.78 11.56 -12.92
N THR A 60 -1.97 12.35 -13.63
CA THR A 60 -2.00 13.81 -13.56
C THR A 60 -3.09 14.47 -14.42
N VAL A 61 -3.58 13.78 -15.46
CA VAL A 61 -4.58 14.31 -16.40
C VAL A 61 -5.97 13.80 -16.00
N PRO A 62 -7.00 14.65 -15.93
CA PRO A 62 -8.37 14.19 -15.70
C PRO A 62 -8.95 13.61 -17.00
N THR A 63 -8.71 12.33 -17.26
CA THR A 63 -9.28 11.57 -18.38
C THR A 63 -10.15 10.44 -17.83
N ASP A 64 -11.37 10.31 -18.34
CA ASP A 64 -12.28 9.19 -18.01
C ASP A 64 -11.98 7.94 -18.85
N ASP A 65 -11.09 8.06 -19.85
CA ASP A 65 -10.74 7.01 -20.80
C ASP A 65 -9.21 6.89 -20.89
N PHE A 66 -8.71 5.69 -20.56
CA PHE A 66 -7.29 5.36 -20.57
C PHE A 66 -7.03 4.34 -21.67
N ASP A 67 -6.46 4.82 -22.79
CA ASP A 67 -6.01 3.96 -23.88
C ASP A 67 -4.51 3.70 -23.76
N LEU A 68 -4.15 2.54 -23.20
CA LEU A 68 -2.77 2.05 -23.14
C LEU A 68 -2.13 1.91 -24.54
N PHE A 69 -2.93 1.88 -25.62
CA PHE A 69 -2.51 1.69 -27.00
C PHE A 69 -2.70 2.91 -27.95
N GLY A 70 -3.06 4.09 -27.43
CA GLY A 70 -3.14 5.37 -28.16
C GLY A 70 -1.80 6.02 -28.56
N ALA A 71 -1.58 6.29 -29.84
CA ALA A 71 -0.30 6.81 -30.38
C ALA A 71 0.32 8.08 -29.71
N THR A 72 -0.46 8.86 -28.95
CA THR A 72 -0.02 10.08 -28.23
C THR A 72 1.15 9.85 -27.28
N TYR A 73 1.28 8.64 -26.73
CA TYR A 73 2.33 8.34 -25.77
C TYR A 73 3.66 7.89 -26.36
N LEU A 74 3.72 7.63 -27.67
CA LEU A 74 4.98 7.32 -28.35
C LEU A 74 5.94 8.52 -28.32
N ALA A 75 5.42 9.71 -28.00
CA ALA A 75 6.15 10.96 -27.85
C ALA A 75 6.49 11.32 -26.39
N THR A 76 6.04 10.55 -25.39
CA THR A 76 6.34 10.87 -23.98
C THR A 76 7.69 10.31 -23.57
N ASP A 77 8.44 11.12 -22.82
CA ASP A 77 9.72 10.71 -22.26
C ASP A 77 9.47 9.74 -21.09
N PRO A 78 9.90 8.47 -21.18
CA PRO A 78 9.73 7.48 -20.11
C PRO A 78 10.53 7.83 -18.83
N SER A 79 11.38 8.86 -18.87
CA SER A 79 12.05 9.41 -17.69
C SER A 79 11.18 10.39 -16.88
N LEU A 80 9.97 10.73 -17.36
CA LEU A 80 8.98 11.47 -16.59
C LEU A 80 8.51 10.60 -15.42
N GLY A 81 9.18 10.74 -14.29
CA GLY A 81 8.81 10.10 -13.03
C GLY A 81 7.48 10.62 -12.48
N VAL A 82 7.20 10.27 -11.22
CA VAL A 82 5.98 10.70 -10.53
C VAL A 82 5.98 12.23 -10.36
N GLN A 83 4.94 12.90 -10.85
CA GLN A 83 4.79 14.34 -10.65
C GLN A 83 4.60 14.65 -9.16
N ALA A 84 5.58 15.31 -8.54
CA ALA A 84 5.57 15.61 -7.10
C ALA A 84 4.35 16.45 -6.65
N ALA A 85 3.76 17.24 -7.55
CA ALA A 85 2.57 18.03 -7.28
C ALA A 85 1.27 17.21 -7.25
N TYR A 86 1.27 15.96 -7.74
CA TYR A 86 0.06 15.16 -7.90
C TYR A 86 -0.64 14.89 -6.56
N GLY A 87 0.10 14.47 -5.53
CA GLY A 87 -0.49 14.25 -4.20
C GLY A 87 -1.13 15.52 -3.63
N ARG A 88 -0.50 16.68 -3.85
CA ARG A 88 -1.08 17.98 -3.46
C ARG A 88 -2.31 18.34 -4.28
N LYS A 89 -2.35 18.00 -5.58
CA LYS A 89 -3.51 18.18 -6.45
C LYS A 89 -4.71 17.39 -5.93
N ILE A 90 -4.53 16.09 -5.64
CA ILE A 90 -5.60 15.26 -5.07
C ILE A 90 -6.12 15.90 -3.77
N MET A 91 -5.22 16.21 -2.84
CA MET A 91 -5.59 16.73 -1.52
C MET A 91 -6.30 18.09 -1.59
N LEU A 92 -5.88 18.99 -2.49
CA LEU A 92 -6.42 20.35 -2.58
C LEU A 92 -7.58 20.53 -3.56
N GLN A 93 -7.76 19.63 -4.52
CA GLN A 93 -8.74 19.79 -5.59
C GLN A 93 -9.77 18.67 -5.64
N GLN A 94 -9.38 17.42 -5.35
CA GLN A 94 -10.24 16.25 -5.55
C GLN A 94 -10.91 15.80 -4.25
N TRP A 95 -10.17 15.74 -3.14
CA TRP A 95 -10.70 15.33 -1.84
C TRP A 95 -11.08 16.53 -0.97
N THR A 96 -11.77 17.50 -1.57
CA THR A 96 -12.20 18.74 -0.89
C THR A 96 -13.54 18.58 -0.20
N GLN A 97 -14.34 17.59 -0.59
CA GLN A 97 -15.64 17.29 0.00
C GLN A 97 -15.48 16.34 1.18
N LEU A 98 -16.27 16.56 2.24
CA LEU A 98 -16.16 15.85 3.51
C LEU A 98 -16.69 14.39 3.45
N ASP A 99 -17.57 14.10 2.49
CA ASP A 99 -18.17 12.78 2.27
C ASP A 99 -17.13 11.73 1.81
N VAL A 100 -16.15 12.15 1.00
CA VAL A 100 -15.05 11.29 0.52
C VAL A 100 -14.23 10.70 1.68
N PRO A 101 -13.60 11.49 2.57
CA PRO A 101 -12.82 10.95 3.68
C PRO A 101 -13.69 10.20 4.70
N ILE A 102 -14.95 10.60 4.92
CA ILE A 102 -15.87 9.87 5.79
C ILE A 102 -16.15 8.47 5.25
N THR A 103 -16.46 8.36 3.95
CA THR A 103 -16.72 7.07 3.30
C THR A 103 -15.46 6.20 3.33
N ALA A 104 -14.30 6.78 3.05
CA ALA A 104 -13.02 6.09 3.12
C ALA A 104 -12.72 5.54 4.52
N LEU A 105 -12.95 6.31 5.58
CA LEU A 105 -12.79 5.82 6.96
C LEU A 105 -13.74 4.67 7.28
N ARG A 106 -14.98 4.71 6.79
CA ARG A 106 -15.99 3.69 7.09
C ARG A 106 -15.73 2.35 6.43
N ILE A 107 -15.04 2.35 5.28
CA ILE A 107 -14.65 1.13 4.56
C ILE A 107 -13.21 0.71 4.87
N MET A 108 -12.46 1.50 5.64
CA MET A 108 -11.10 1.20 6.04
C MET A 108 -11.08 -0.02 6.95
N ASN A 109 -10.11 -0.91 6.73
CA ASN A 109 -9.89 -2.05 7.62
C ASN A 109 -9.51 -1.54 9.02
N ALA A 110 -10.12 -2.10 10.05
CA ALA A 110 -9.82 -1.79 11.44
C ALA A 110 -8.31 -1.86 11.76
N ALA A 111 -7.57 -2.77 11.12
CA ALA A 111 -6.12 -2.90 11.29
C ALA A 111 -5.32 -1.68 10.80
N ASP A 112 -5.85 -0.94 9.82
CA ASP A 112 -5.14 0.18 9.18
C ASP A 112 -5.42 1.52 9.87
N VAL A 113 -6.48 1.61 10.68
CA VAL A 113 -6.90 2.86 11.34
C VAL A 113 -5.80 3.43 12.25
N SER A 114 -5.07 2.57 12.97
CA SER A 114 -3.94 3.00 13.82
C SER A 114 -2.74 3.51 13.02
N SER A 115 -2.69 3.25 11.72
CA SER A 115 -1.61 3.67 10.81
C SER A 115 -1.89 5.03 10.15
N LEU A 116 -3.02 5.67 10.47
CA LEU A 116 -3.33 7.02 10.01
C LEU A 116 -2.25 8.00 10.50
N ILE A 117 -1.59 8.68 9.55
CA ILE A 117 -0.57 9.69 9.84
C ILE A 117 -1.26 11.01 10.23
N THR A 118 -1.93 11.00 11.36
CA THR A 118 -2.50 12.19 11.98
C THR A 118 -1.89 12.39 13.35
N ILE A 119 -1.54 13.63 13.65
CA ILE A 119 -1.17 14.00 15.00
C ILE A 119 -2.40 14.66 15.61
N TYR A 120 -3.03 14.01 16.57
CA TYR A 120 -4.25 14.52 17.18
C TYR A 120 -3.98 15.74 18.05
N CYS A 121 -4.89 16.71 18.02
CA CYS A 121 -4.89 17.88 18.90
C CYS A 121 -5.82 17.65 20.10
N TRP A 122 -6.95 16.97 19.89
CA TRP A 122 -7.94 16.69 20.93
C TRP A 122 -8.44 15.25 20.86
N ALA A 123 -8.82 14.71 22.03
CA ALA A 123 -9.45 13.41 22.10
C ALA A 123 -10.92 13.47 21.64
N ASP A 124 -11.63 14.54 21.98
CA ASP A 124 -13.06 14.73 21.76
C ASP A 124 -13.38 16.02 20.99
N LEU A 125 -14.53 16.04 20.32
CA LEU A 125 -15.03 17.17 19.52
C LEU A 125 -15.31 18.42 20.36
N GLU A 126 -15.63 18.26 21.65
CA GLU A 126 -15.84 19.36 22.59
C GLU A 126 -14.52 19.98 23.06
N ARG A 127 -13.36 19.40 22.69
CA ARG A 127 -12.01 19.86 23.06
C ARG A 127 -11.76 19.89 24.57
N ARG A 128 -12.36 18.96 25.32
CA ARG A 128 -12.17 18.84 26.77
C ARG A 128 -10.81 18.25 27.11
N TRP A 129 -10.32 17.33 26.28
CA TRP A 129 -9.03 16.67 26.50
C TRP A 129 -8.06 16.93 25.37
N GLU A 130 -6.93 17.54 25.72
CA GLU A 130 -5.86 17.90 24.78
C GLU A 130 -4.88 16.73 24.61
N LEU A 131 -4.53 16.42 23.35
CA LEU A 131 -3.61 15.33 22.99
C LEU A 131 -2.32 15.84 22.34
N ALA A 132 -2.15 17.16 22.18
CA ALA A 132 -0.92 17.68 21.60
C ALA A 132 0.28 17.47 22.53
N PHE A 133 1.37 16.95 21.97
CA PHE A 133 2.58 16.60 22.72
C PHE A 133 3.38 17.80 23.27
N THR A 134 3.13 19.03 22.79
CA THR A 134 3.72 20.26 23.35
C THR A 134 2.68 21.38 23.45
N SER A 135 2.91 22.29 24.40
CA SER A 135 2.10 23.51 24.56
C SER A 135 2.12 24.41 23.31
N GLN A 136 3.27 24.53 22.64
CA GLN A 136 3.38 25.28 21.39
C GLN A 136 2.50 24.67 20.28
N ARG A 137 2.48 23.33 20.19
CA ARG A 137 1.61 22.64 19.24
C ARG A 137 0.15 22.81 19.59
N GLN A 138 -0.20 22.72 20.87
CA GLN A 138 -1.57 22.94 21.34
C GLN A 138 -2.05 24.35 21.01
N ALA A 139 -1.22 25.37 21.23
CA ALA A 139 -1.54 26.75 20.85
C ALA A 139 -1.81 26.88 19.35
N ARG A 140 -0.98 26.27 18.50
CA ARG A 140 -1.22 26.22 17.04
C ARG A 140 -2.52 25.48 16.69
N CYS A 141 -2.83 24.38 17.38
CA CYS A 141 -4.08 23.65 17.17
C CYS A 141 -5.28 24.57 17.41
N VAL A 142 -5.29 25.30 18.52
CA VAL A 142 -6.34 26.26 18.88
C VAL A 142 -6.44 27.38 17.84
N GLU A 143 -5.31 27.94 17.42
CA GLU A 143 -5.26 29.09 16.50
C GLU A 143 -5.69 28.74 15.06
N THR A 144 -5.29 27.56 14.55
CA THR A 144 -5.37 27.28 13.11
C THR A 144 -6.10 26.00 12.71
N MET A 145 -6.35 25.07 13.65
CA MET A 145 -6.82 23.71 13.32
C MET A 145 -8.17 23.35 13.96
N SER A 146 -8.81 24.27 14.67
CA SER A 146 -10.07 23.99 15.38
C SER A 146 -11.22 23.57 14.45
N THR A 147 -11.21 24.01 13.19
CA THR A 147 -12.19 23.62 12.17
C THR A 147 -11.83 22.34 11.41
N ASN A 148 -10.65 21.77 11.64
CA ASN A 148 -10.17 20.56 10.96
C ASN A 148 -10.58 19.31 11.75
N ALA A 149 -11.61 18.58 11.30
CA ALA A 149 -12.07 17.37 11.97
C ALA A 149 -10.98 16.27 12.09
N ALA A 150 -9.96 16.26 11.22
CA ALA A 150 -8.92 15.23 11.24
C ALA A 150 -7.97 15.30 12.44
N VAL A 151 -7.95 16.40 13.19
CA VAL A 151 -7.15 16.53 14.43
C VAL A 151 -7.90 16.10 15.69
N TYR A 152 -9.13 15.59 15.55
CA TYR A 152 -9.97 15.09 16.64
C TYR A 152 -10.03 13.56 16.58
N LEU A 153 -9.56 12.89 17.63
CA LEU A 153 -9.54 11.42 17.68
C LEU A 153 -10.96 10.85 17.61
N GLU A 154 -11.91 11.45 18.32
CA GLU A 154 -13.33 11.07 18.28
C GLU A 154 -13.92 11.09 16.87
N ALA A 155 -13.54 12.06 16.03
CA ALA A 155 -14.06 12.16 14.66
C ALA A 155 -13.68 10.93 13.83
N VAL A 156 -12.45 10.43 14.01
CA VAL A 156 -11.96 9.23 13.35
C VAL A 156 -12.65 7.99 13.92
N LEU A 157 -12.64 7.82 15.24
CA LEU A 157 -13.19 6.64 15.91
C LEU A 157 -14.71 6.46 15.69
N ARG A 158 -15.45 7.55 15.45
CA ARG A 158 -16.88 7.52 15.08
C ARG A 158 -17.14 7.05 13.65
N ASN A 159 -16.13 7.05 12.78
CA ASN A 159 -16.28 6.76 11.35
C ASN A 159 -15.54 5.49 10.91
N VAL A 160 -15.10 4.64 11.83
CA VAL A 160 -14.43 3.36 11.53
C VAL A 160 -15.17 2.19 12.19
N ASP A 161 -14.79 0.95 11.88
CA ASP A 161 -15.19 -0.23 12.65
C ASP A 161 -14.57 -0.21 14.05
N LEU A 162 -15.21 0.53 14.96
CA LEU A 162 -14.75 0.71 16.33
C LEU A 162 -14.63 -0.62 17.11
N PRO A 163 -15.60 -1.56 17.05
CA PRO A 163 -15.44 -2.88 17.68
C PRO A 163 -14.20 -3.64 17.18
N GLY A 164 -14.00 -3.72 15.85
CA GLY A 164 -12.83 -4.37 15.28
C GLY A 164 -11.52 -3.69 15.70
N TRP A 165 -11.49 -2.35 15.68
CA TRP A 165 -10.33 -1.59 16.10
C TRP A 165 -10.00 -1.77 17.59
N LEU A 166 -11.02 -1.76 18.46
CA LEU A 166 -10.85 -2.00 19.89
C LEU A 166 -10.36 -3.42 20.18
N ALA A 167 -10.81 -4.43 19.45
CA ALA A 167 -10.32 -5.80 19.63
C ALA A 167 -8.79 -5.90 19.51
N MET A 168 -8.19 -5.06 18.66
CA MET A 168 -6.75 -5.00 18.45
C MET A 168 -6.02 -4.00 19.36
N ASN A 169 -6.65 -2.84 19.64
CA ASN A 169 -5.95 -1.69 20.22
C ASN A 169 -6.36 -1.34 21.67
N ARG A 170 -7.38 -2.01 22.23
CA ARG A 170 -7.99 -1.63 23.52
C ARG A 170 -6.97 -1.49 24.65
N ALA A 171 -6.05 -2.44 24.81
CA ALA A 171 -5.09 -2.39 25.90
C ALA A 171 -4.22 -1.12 25.84
N SER A 172 -3.64 -0.82 24.68
CA SER A 172 -2.82 0.39 24.49
C SER A 172 -3.66 1.66 24.59
N PHE A 173 -4.84 1.69 23.96
CA PHE A 173 -5.73 2.85 24.00
C PHE A 173 -6.15 3.20 25.43
N MET A 174 -6.55 2.20 26.22
CA MET A 174 -6.97 2.45 27.60
C MET A 174 -5.82 2.95 28.46
N VAL A 175 -4.60 2.42 28.32
CA VAL A 175 -3.45 2.87 29.12
C VAL A 175 -3.07 4.32 28.81
N HIS A 176 -3.07 4.72 27.53
CA HIS A 176 -2.51 6.01 27.13
C HIS A 176 -3.55 7.13 26.97
N ILE A 177 -4.82 6.80 26.73
CA ILE A 177 -5.87 7.78 26.41
C ILE A 177 -7.11 7.55 27.27
N GLY A 178 -7.68 6.35 27.24
CA GLY A 178 -8.96 6.06 27.87
C GLY A 178 -8.97 6.24 29.38
N GLN A 179 -8.00 5.64 30.09
CA GLN A 179 -7.92 5.70 31.55
C GLN A 179 -7.57 7.12 32.05
N PRO A 180 -6.58 7.83 31.49
CA PRO A 180 -6.34 9.23 31.86
C PRO A 180 -7.54 10.16 31.69
N ILE A 181 -8.40 9.92 30.68
CA ILE A 181 -9.64 10.67 30.47
C ILE A 181 -10.71 10.33 31.52
N VAL A 182 -10.79 9.08 31.94
CA VAL A 182 -11.75 8.65 32.99
C VAL A 182 -11.37 9.23 34.35
N ASP A 183 -10.06 9.36 34.61
CA ASP A 183 -9.53 9.81 35.89
C ASP A 183 -9.42 11.36 36.01
N SER A 184 -9.72 12.11 34.94
CA SER A 184 -9.60 13.57 34.86
C SER A 184 -10.78 14.36 35.44
#